data_AF-A0A1B8XUW1-F1
#
_entry.id   AF-A0A1B8XUW1-F1
#
_cell.length_a   1.000
_cell.length_b   1.000
_cell.length_c   1.000
_cell.angle_alpha   90.00
_cell.angle_beta   90.00
_cell.angle_gamma   90.00
#
_symmetry.space_group_name_H-M   'P 1'
#
loop_
_entity.id
_entity.type
_entity.pdbx_description
1 polymer ?
#
loop_
_entity_poly.entity_id
_entity_poly.type
_entity_poly.pdbx_seq_one_letter_code
_entity_poly.pdbx_strand_id
1 'polypeptide(L)'
;MGRSPLGPNCTNGTDVFMGQSPLGPNCTNGSDVFMGQSPLGPNCTNGTDVFMGQSPLGPNCTNGTDVFMGQSPLGPNCTNGTDVFMGPNCTNGTDVFMGQSPLGPNCTNGSDVFM
;
A
#
# COMPACT_ATOMS: atom_id res chain seq x y z
N MET A 1 0.35 12.86 -20.37
CA MET A 1 -0.47 11.92 -19.58
C MET A 1 -1.53 12.72 -18.84
N GLY A 2 -2.81 12.41 -19.06
CA GLY A 2 -3.94 13.17 -18.51
C GLY A 2 -4.12 12.88 -17.02
N ARG A 3 -4.25 13.94 -16.21
CA ARG A 3 -4.76 13.83 -14.85
C ARG A 3 -6.25 13.51 -14.95
N SER A 4 -6.64 12.24 -14.91
CA SER A 4 -8.03 11.93 -14.62
C SER A 4 -8.34 12.47 -13.22
N PRO A 5 -9.39 13.30 -13.06
CA PRO A 5 -9.78 13.82 -11.75
C PRO A 5 -10.20 12.68 -10.81
N LEU A 6 -10.71 11.59 -11.37
CA LEU A 6 -10.92 10.30 -10.74
C LEU A 6 -9.61 9.49 -10.87
N GLY A 7 -9.07 8.97 -9.77
CA GLY A 7 -7.85 8.16 -9.82
C GLY A 7 -7.99 6.97 -10.78
N PRO A 8 -6.89 6.51 -11.41
CA PRO A 8 -6.94 5.35 -12.29
C PRO A 8 -7.39 4.11 -11.51
N ASN A 9 -8.22 3.28 -12.14
CA ASN A 9 -8.75 2.07 -11.54
C ASN A 9 -8.35 0.85 -12.37
N CYS A 10 -7.98 -0.22 -11.70
CA CYS A 10 -7.72 -1.52 -12.29
C CYS A 10 -8.57 -2.59 -11.58
N THR A 11 -9.21 -3.48 -12.34
CA THR A 11 -9.97 -4.60 -11.76
C THR A 11 -9.17 -5.90 -11.76
N ASN A 12 -8.51 -6.21 -12.89
CA ASN A 12 -7.62 -7.36 -13.06
C ASN A 12 -6.47 -6.91 -13.97
N GLY A 13 -5.25 -6.85 -13.47
CA GLY A 13 -4.11 -6.45 -14.28
C GLY A 13 -2.80 -7.09 -13.82
N THR A 14 -2.00 -7.54 -14.77
CA THR A 14 -0.74 -8.21 -14.49
C THR A 14 0.37 -7.18 -14.27
N ASP A 15 0.49 -6.18 -15.14
CA ASP A 15 1.50 -5.12 -15.07
C ASP A 15 0.85 -3.73 -15.04
N VAL A 16 0.43 -3.29 -13.86
CA VAL A 16 -0.42 -2.11 -13.69
C VAL A 16 0.42 -0.93 -13.22
N PHE A 17 0.63 0.03 -14.12
CA PHE A 17 1.31 1.28 -13.80
C PHE A 17 0.32 2.43 -13.74
N MET A 18 0.06 2.90 -12.52
CA MET A 18 -0.84 4.00 -12.25
C MET A 18 -0.04 5.19 -11.72
N GLY A 19 0.00 6.27 -12.50
CA GLY A 19 0.70 7.50 -12.13
C GLY A 19 0.05 8.25 -10.96
N GLN A 20 0.61 9.43 -10.66
CA GLN A 20 0.06 10.30 -9.61
C GLN A 20 -1.40 10.65 -9.88
N SER A 21 -2.23 10.51 -8.85
CA SER A 21 -3.63 10.93 -8.91
C SER A 21 -4.03 11.66 -7.62
N PRO A 22 -4.88 12.69 -7.69
CA PRO A 22 -5.33 13.41 -6.50
C PRO A 22 -6.14 12.52 -5.54
N LEU A 23 -6.97 11.63 -6.11
CA LEU A 23 -7.91 10.81 -5.34
C LEU A 23 -7.40 9.43 -4.95
N GLY A 24 -6.21 9.03 -5.41
CA GLY A 24 -5.69 7.69 -5.17
C GLY A 24 -5.99 6.72 -6.31
N PRO A 25 -4.98 6.03 -6.85
CA PRO A 25 -5.20 4.90 -7.75
C PRO A 25 -5.80 3.72 -6.97
N ASN A 26 -6.67 2.92 -7.61
CA ASN A 26 -7.25 1.74 -6.99
C ASN A 26 -7.05 0.48 -7.85
N CYS A 27 -6.62 -0.61 -7.24
CA CYS A 27 -6.49 -1.90 -7.92
C CYS A 27 -7.20 -3.00 -7.13
N THR A 28 -8.20 -3.65 -7.71
CA THR A 28 -8.91 -4.76 -7.04
C THR A 28 -8.10 -6.05 -7.06
N ASN A 29 -7.51 -6.41 -8.20
CA ASN A 29 -6.69 -7.59 -8.35
C ASN A 29 -5.53 -7.29 -9.30
N GLY A 30 -4.30 -7.50 -8.84
CA GLY A 30 -3.15 -7.43 -9.72
C GLY A 30 -1.95 -8.22 -9.26
N SER A 31 -1.09 -8.52 -10.23
CA SER A 31 0.19 -9.21 -9.97
C SER A 31 1.24 -8.18 -9.62
N ASP A 32 1.68 -7.38 -10.59
CA ASP A 32 2.66 -6.31 -10.44
C ASP A 32 1.98 -4.94 -10.52
N VAL A 33 1.74 -4.32 -9.36
CA VAL A 33 0.95 -3.08 -9.26
C VAL A 33 1.80 -1.94 -8.72
N PHE A 34 2.09 -0.97 -9.58
CA PHE A 34 2.82 0.25 -9.24
C PHE A 34 1.86 1.44 -9.21
N MET A 35 1.62 1.95 -8.02
CA MET A 35 0.74 3.08 -7.74
C MET A 35 1.55 4.28 -7.29
N GLY A 36 1.49 5.36 -8.06
CA GLY A 36 2.18 6.61 -7.77
C GLY A 36 1.64 7.35 -6.54
N GLN A 37 2.26 8.48 -6.22
CA GLN A 37 1.84 9.30 -5.09
C GLN A 37 0.40 9.77 -5.24
N SER A 38 -0.31 9.78 -4.11
CA SER A 38 -1.64 10.36 -4.05
C SER A 38 -1.91 11.00 -2.69
N PRO A 39 -2.52 12.19 -2.63
CA PRO A 39 -2.94 12.81 -1.38
C PRO A 39 -3.82 11.90 -0.50
N LEU A 40 -4.80 11.23 -1.13
CA LEU A 40 -5.79 10.41 -0.42
C LEU A 40 -5.39 8.97 -0.15
N GLY A 41 -4.29 8.49 -0.72
CA GLY A 41 -3.83 7.12 -0.54
C GLY A 41 -4.18 6.21 -1.72
N PRO A 42 -3.20 5.47 -2.29
CA PRO A 42 -3.48 4.38 -3.21
C PRO A 42 -4.09 3.19 -2.46
N ASN A 43 -4.97 2.43 -3.13
CA ASN A 43 -5.60 1.24 -2.53
C ASN A 43 -5.44 0.00 -3.40
N CYS A 44 -5.02 -1.10 -2.80
CA CYS A 44 -4.99 -2.43 -3.43
C CYS A 44 -5.80 -3.44 -2.61
N THR A 45 -6.75 -4.14 -3.22
CA THR A 45 -7.52 -5.18 -2.53
C THR A 45 -6.76 -6.51 -2.53
N ASN A 46 -6.36 -7.01 -3.70
CA ASN A 46 -5.56 -8.22 -3.86
C ASN A 46 -4.36 -7.91 -4.75
N GLY A 47 -3.16 -8.15 -4.23
CA GLY A 47 -1.91 -7.91 -4.94
C GLY A 47 -0.92 -9.04 -4.72
N THR A 48 -0.08 -9.32 -5.72
CA THR A 48 1.12 -10.16 -5.49
C THR A 48 2.27 -9.25 -5.11
N ASP A 49 2.72 -8.41 -6.03
CA ASP A 49 3.79 -7.42 -5.89
C ASP A 49 3.20 -6.01 -5.98
N VAL A 50 3.04 -5.34 -4.83
CA VAL A 50 2.36 -4.04 -4.75
C VAL A 50 3.31 -2.96 -4.26
N PHE A 51 3.56 -1.97 -5.12
CA PHE A 51 4.33 -0.78 -4.79
C PHE A 51 3.42 0.44 -4.75
N MET A 52 3.26 1.03 -3.58
CA MET A 52 2.45 2.20 -3.34
C MET A 52 3.31 3.39 -2.93
N GLY A 53 3.21 4.49 -3.69
CA GLY A 53 3.93 5.72 -3.42
C GLY A 53 3.47 6.41 -2.14
N GLN A 54 4.18 7.49 -1.79
CA GLN A 54 3.82 8.32 -0.64
C GLN A 54 2.39 8.84 -0.73
N SER A 55 1.72 8.85 0.42
CA SER A 55 0.43 9.49 0.58
C SER A 55 0.31 10.07 1.98
N PRO A 56 -0.15 11.32 2.15
CA PRO A 56 -0.44 11.88 3.47
C PRO A 56 -1.43 11.04 4.29
N LEU A 57 -2.49 10.54 3.66
CA LEU A 57 -3.54 9.78 4.34
C LEU A 57 -3.23 8.29 4.56
N GLY A 58 -2.19 7.76 3.92
CA GLY A 58 -1.80 6.36 4.04
C GLY A 58 -2.24 5.51 2.86
N PRO A 59 -1.33 4.73 2.26
CA PRO A 59 -1.70 3.70 1.30
C PRO A 59 -2.32 2.50 2.04
N ASN A 60 -3.24 1.79 1.37
CA ASN A 60 -3.91 0.63 1.95
C ASN A 60 -3.80 -0.61 1.06
N CYS A 61 -3.44 -1.74 1.66
CA CYS A 61 -3.49 -3.06 1.04
C CYS A 61 -4.34 -4.02 1.87
N THR A 62 -5.33 -4.68 1.28
CA THR A 62 -6.13 -5.68 2.01
C THR A 62 -5.44 -7.04 2.03
N ASN A 63 -5.08 -7.58 0.87
CA ASN A 63 -4.31 -8.81 0.73
C ASN A 63 -3.13 -8.57 -0.21
N GLY A 64 -1.92 -8.84 0.26
CA GLY A 64 -0.71 -8.70 -0.53
C GLY A 64 0.31 -9.79 -0.19
N THR A 65 1.06 -10.24 -1.19
CA THR A 65 2.21 -11.11 -0.94
C THR A 65 3.42 -10.25 -0.58
N ASP A 66 3.92 -9.47 -1.53
CA ASP A 66 5.03 -8.54 -1.41
C ASP A 66 4.51 -7.10 -1.51
N VAL A 67 4.46 -6.38 -0.39
CA VAL A 67 3.84 -5.05 -0.32
C VAL A 67 4.82 -4.00 0.17
N PHE A 68 5.17 -3.07 -0.72
CA PHE A 68 5.97 -1.89 -0.41
C PHE A 68 5.08 -0.66 -0.36
N MET A 69 4.95 -0.07 0.82
CA MET A 69 4.17 1.15 1.04
C MET A 69 5.07 2.31 1.42
N GLY A 70 4.99 3.37 0.63
CA GLY A 70 5.70 4.62 0.87
C GLY A 70 5.27 5.31 2.16
N GLN A 71 6.07 6.30 2.56
CA GLN A 71 5.83 7.06 3.78
C GLN A 71 4.44 7.71 3.78
N SER A 72 3.77 7.61 4.93
CA SER A 72 2.60 8.40 5.26
C SER A 72 2.65 8.84 6.72
N PRO A 73 2.32 10.11 7.03
CA PRO A 73 2.20 10.59 8.40
C PRO A 73 1.10 9.89 9.20
N LEU A 74 -0.01 9.53 8.55
CA LEU A 74 -1.14 8.83 9.19
C LEU A 74 -0.96 7.30 9.24
N GLY A 75 0.09 6.79 8.61
CA GLY A 75 0.47 5.39 8.59
C GLY A 75 -0.13 4.59 7.42
N PRO A 76 0.67 3.87 6.61
CA PRO A 76 0.15 2.84 5.72
C PRO A 76 -0.51 1.73 6.50
N ASN A 77 -1.43 1.00 5.84
CA ASN A 77 -2.11 -0.15 6.43
C ASN A 77 -2.11 -1.35 5.49
N CYS A 78 -1.56 -2.47 5.97
CA CYS A 78 -1.75 -3.79 5.35
C CYS A 78 -2.59 -4.69 6.26
N THR A 79 -3.72 -5.21 5.74
CA THR A 79 -4.58 -6.11 6.53
C THR A 79 -4.02 -7.53 6.57
N ASN A 80 -3.68 -8.11 5.42
CA ASN A 80 -3.08 -9.44 5.28
C ASN A 80 -1.88 -9.33 4.32
N GLY A 81 -0.68 -9.37 4.88
CA GLY A 81 0.56 -9.34 4.13
C GLY A 81 1.41 -10.57 4.39
N THR A 82 2.16 -11.04 3.40
CA THR A 82 3.27 -11.97 3.64
C THR A 82 4.52 -11.14 3.98
N ASP A 83 5.10 -10.49 2.98
CA ASP A 83 6.28 -9.64 3.09
C ASP A 83 5.87 -8.17 2.94
N VAL A 84 5.82 -7.43 4.05
CA VAL A 84 5.34 -6.04 4.06
C VAL A 84 6.42 -5.09 4.51
N PHE A 85 6.81 -4.17 3.64
CA PHE A 85 7.70 -3.06 3.97
C PHE A 85 6.92 -1.75 4.00
N MET A 86 6.72 -1.17 5.18
CA MET A 86 5.87 0.00 5.33
C MET A 86 6.17 0.84 6.58
N GLY A 87 5.36 1.87 6.83
CA GLY A 87 5.28 2.61 8.10
C GLY A 87 4.55 1.83 9.22
N PRO A 88 3.83 2.49 10.13
CA PRO A 88 3.54 1.90 11.43
C PRO A 88 2.48 0.80 11.49
N ASN A 89 1.55 0.58 10.55
CA ASN A 89 0.34 -0.21 10.90
C ASN A 89 0.14 -1.47 10.05
N CYS A 90 0.08 -2.64 10.69
CA CYS A 90 -0.38 -3.90 10.08
C CYS A 90 -1.42 -4.62 10.96
N THR A 91 -2.29 -5.41 10.34
CA THR A 91 -3.20 -6.31 11.09
C THR A 91 -2.64 -7.72 11.18
N ASN A 92 -2.46 -8.39 10.04
CA ASN A 92 -1.88 -9.74 9.93
C ASN A 92 -0.71 -9.68 8.94
N GLY A 93 0.48 -10.09 9.39
CA GLY A 93 1.69 -10.09 8.58
C GLY A 93 2.60 -11.26 8.97
N THR A 94 3.26 -11.91 8.01
CA THR A 94 4.33 -12.86 8.37
C THR A 94 5.61 -12.08 8.61
N ASP A 95 6.13 -11.39 7.60
CA ASP A 95 7.41 -10.68 7.62
C ASP A 95 7.18 -9.18 7.41
N VAL A 96 7.02 -8.45 8.51
CA VAL A 96 6.69 -7.01 8.47
C VAL A 96 7.87 -6.17 8.90
N PHE A 97 8.41 -5.38 7.98
CA PHE A 97 9.37 -4.33 8.26
C PHE A 97 8.65 -3.00 8.42
N MET A 98 8.62 -2.49 9.64
CA MET A 98 8.04 -1.19 9.98
C MET A 98 9.14 -0.12 10.04
N GLY A 99 8.93 0.97 9.32
CA GLY A 99 9.74 2.17 9.42
C GLY A 99 9.39 3.01 10.64
N GLN A 100 10.29 3.93 11.00
CA GLN A 100 10.05 4.86 12.10
C GLN A 100 8.82 5.75 11.82
N SER A 101 7.88 5.74 12.76
CA SER A 101 6.66 6.54 12.73
C SER A 101 6.49 7.35 14.00
N PRO A 102 6.02 8.60 13.91
CA PRO A 102 5.70 9.40 15.10
C PRO A 102 4.55 8.82 15.92
N LEU A 103 3.72 7.94 15.35
CA LEU A 103 2.60 7.28 16.04
C LEU A 103 2.98 5.92 16.65
N GLY A 104 4.22 5.46 16.44
CA GLY A 104 4.70 4.15 16.86
C GLY A 104 4.25 3.02 15.92
N PRO A 105 5.11 2.03 15.64
CA PRO A 105 4.73 0.83 14.89
C PRO A 105 3.75 -0.05 15.70
N ASN A 106 2.77 -0.62 15.02
CA ASN A 106 1.69 -1.45 15.54
C ASN A 106 1.35 -2.58 14.54
N CYS A 107 1.58 -3.81 14.96
CA CYS A 107 1.17 -5.01 14.25
C CYS A 107 0.40 -5.93 15.21
N THR A 108 -0.86 -6.24 14.90
CA THR A 108 -1.74 -6.95 15.84
C THR A 108 -1.47 -8.47 15.87
N ASN A 109 -1.29 -9.10 14.71
CA ASN A 109 -1.03 -10.54 14.54
C ASN A 109 0.19 -10.77 13.63
N GLY A 110 1.23 -9.96 13.78
CA GLY A 110 2.49 -10.13 13.06
C GLY A 110 3.29 -11.32 13.63
N SER A 111 3.83 -12.18 12.79
CA SER A 111 4.68 -13.31 13.22
C SER A 111 6.14 -12.87 13.41
N ASP A 112 6.69 -12.18 12.40
CA ASP A 112 8.06 -11.69 12.32
C ASP A 112 8.05 -10.18 12.01
N VAL A 113 7.98 -9.39 13.08
CA VAL A 113 7.86 -7.93 13.02
C VAL A 113 9.20 -7.27 13.36
N PHE A 114 9.75 -6.54 12.39
CA PHE A 114 10.98 -5.78 12.51
C PHE A 114 10.66 -4.28 12.58
N MET A 115 11.28 -3.55 13.51
CA MET A 115 11.07 -2.10 13.75
C MET A 115 12.36 -1.30 13.58
#